data_AF-A0A7G9QGA3-F1
#
_entry.id   AF-A0A7G9QGA3-F1
#
_cell.length_a   1.000
_cell.length_b   1.000
_cell.length_c   1.000
_cell.angle_alpha   90.00
_cell.angle_beta   90.00
_cell.angle_gamma   90.00
#
_symmetry.space_group_name_H-M   'P 1'
#
loop_
_entity.id
_entity.type
_entity.pdbx_description
1 polymer ?
#
loop_
_entity_poly.entity_id
_entity_poly.type
_entity_poly.pdbx_seq_one_letter_code
_entity_poly.pdbx_strand_id
1 'polypeptide(L)'
;MSIYTKPTLLAIAVFIVITLIYSTFEAESDGFTLIGFPLTFNKYTEGKIDPSDIGLAHIGFNTSNFLLDMLVLLVFIWGFNFIWKKYLKKHSV
;
A
#
# COMPACT_ATOMS: atom_id res chain seq x y z
N MET A 1 1.09 23.56 7.47
CA MET A 1 0.41 22.52 8.29
C MET A 1 1.49 21.83 9.11
N SER A 2 1.42 21.86 10.45
CA SER A 2 2.39 21.13 11.28
C SER A 2 2.04 19.65 11.23
N ILE A 3 2.97 18.84 10.71
CA ILE A 3 2.87 17.38 10.68
C ILE A 3 3.42 16.87 12.02
N TYR A 4 2.65 16.02 12.69
CA TYR A 4 3.05 15.44 13.97
C TYR A 4 3.61 14.03 13.75
N THR A 5 4.77 13.74 14.36
CA THR A 5 5.48 12.47 14.16
C THR A 5 4.68 11.27 14.66
N LYS A 6 4.05 11.36 15.84
CA LYS A 6 3.26 10.26 16.44
C LYS A 6 2.08 9.79 15.56
N PRO A 7 1.14 10.66 15.14
CA PRO A 7 0.03 10.22 14.28
C PRO A 7 0.50 9.84 12.88
N THR A 8 1.61 10.38 12.39
CA THR A 8 2.19 9.98 11.11
C THR A 8 2.74 8.56 11.17
N LEU A 9 3.49 8.22 12.23
CA LEU A 9 3.95 6.84 12.46
C LEU A 9 2.78 5.87 12.64
N LEU A 10 1.72 6.28 13.34
CA LEU A 10 0.51 5.47 13.49
C LEU A 10 -0.18 5.23 12.14
N ALA A 11 -0.30 6.27 11.31
CA ALA A 11 -0.86 6.14 9.97
C ALA A 11 -0.06 5.17 9.11
N ILE A 12 1.28 5.27 9.13
CA ILE A 12 2.18 4.34 8.41
C ILE A 12 2.03 2.91 8.94
N ALA A 13 1.95 2.71 10.26
CA ALA A 13 1.78 1.39 10.84
C ALA A 13 0.45 0.73 10.43
N VAL A 14 -0.66 1.48 10.48
CA VAL A 14 -1.97 1.02 10.00
C VAL A 14 -1.92 0.69 8.52
N PHE A 15 -1.26 1.53 7.73
CA PHE A 15 -1.07 1.33 6.30
C PHE A 15 -0.35 0.02 5.98
N ILE A 16 0.76 -0.27 6.68
CA ILE A 16 1.51 -1.53 6.53
C ILE A 16 0.65 -2.74 6.92
N VAL A 17 -0.09 -2.67 8.04
CA VAL A 17 -0.95 -3.78 8.49
C VAL A 17 -2.04 -4.08 7.46
N ILE A 18 -2.69 -3.06 6.91
CA ILE A 18 -3.68 -3.22 5.85
C ILE A 18 -3.03 -3.89 4.63
N THR A 19 -1.85 -3.44 4.21
CA THR A 19 -1.12 -4.09 3.11
C THR A 19 -0.91 -5.58 3.36
N LEU A 20 -0.46 -5.97 4.55
CA LEU A 20 -0.22 -7.37 4.88
C LEU A 20 -1.51 -8.21 4.85
N ILE A 21 -2.63 -7.67 5.35
CA ILE A 21 -3.93 -8.36 5.36
C ILE A 21 -4.44 -8.61 3.94
N TYR A 22 -4.27 -7.65 3.03
CA TYR A 22 -4.75 -7.73 1.65
C TYR A 22 -3.71 -8.29 0.67
N SER A 23 -2.51 -8.63 1.14
CA SER A 23 -1.50 -9.27 0.30
C SER A 23 -1.85 -10.74 0.11
N THR A 24 -1.76 -11.22 -1.13
CA THR A 24 -2.04 -12.61 -1.49
C THR A 24 -0.75 -13.26 -1.98
N PHE A 25 -0.37 -14.37 -1.35
CA PHE A 25 0.84 -15.14 -1.65
C PHE A 25 0.43 -16.52 -2.16
N GLU A 26 0.07 -16.60 -3.43
CA GLU A 26 -0.26 -17.87 -4.08
C GLU A 26 0.91 -18.27 -5.00
N ALA A 27 1.80 -19.16 -4.56
CA ALA A 27 2.83 -19.72 -5.43
C ALA A 27 3.26 -21.14 -5.00
N GLU A 28 2.90 -22.16 -5.81
CA GLU A 28 3.58 -23.47 -5.81
C GLU A 28 3.84 -24.03 -7.23
N SER A 29 3.21 -23.54 -8.31
CA SER A 29 3.52 -24.02 -9.68
C SER A 29 3.11 -23.05 -10.80
N ASP A 30 1.97 -22.36 -10.68
CA ASP A 30 1.43 -21.45 -11.71
C ASP A 30 0.87 -20.12 -11.14
N GLY A 31 1.24 -19.79 -9.90
CA GLY A 31 0.61 -18.70 -9.13
C GLY A 31 1.23 -17.31 -9.34
N PHE A 32 0.51 -16.28 -8.88
CA PHE A 32 0.98 -14.91 -8.80
C PHE A 32 1.03 -14.43 -7.33
N THR A 33 2.12 -13.78 -6.95
CA THR A 33 2.20 -13.03 -5.71
C THR A 33 1.78 -11.59 -5.99
N LEU A 34 0.75 -11.14 -5.28
CA LEU A 34 0.26 -9.78 -5.34
C LEU A 34 0.48 -9.12 -3.99
N ILE A 35 1.30 -8.08 -3.97
CA ILE A 35 1.43 -7.23 -2.80
C ILE A 35 0.18 -6.34 -2.77
N GLY A 36 -0.62 -6.50 -1.72
CA GLY A 36 -1.97 -5.96 -1.60
C GLY A 36 -2.04 -4.45 -1.45
N PHE A 37 -3.26 -3.92 -1.36
CA PHE A 37 -3.49 -2.49 -1.19
C PHE A 37 -2.96 -1.99 0.14
N PRO A 38 -2.30 -0.83 0.20
CA PRO A 38 -1.96 0.09 -0.90
C PRO A 38 -0.49 -0.03 -1.36
N LEU A 39 0.01 -1.24 -1.63
CA LEU A 39 1.27 -1.47 -2.33
C LEU A 39 1.01 -2.34 -3.58
N THR A 40 -0.06 -2.01 -4.32
CA THR A 40 -0.55 -2.72 -5.51
C THR A 40 0.34 -2.58 -6.74
N PHE A 41 1.44 -1.82 -6.63
CA PHE A 41 2.40 -1.58 -7.69
C PHE A 41 3.33 -2.76 -7.97
N ASN A 42 3.44 -3.73 -7.06
CA ASN A 42 4.29 -4.89 -7.23
C ASN A 42 3.45 -6.15 -7.42
N LYS A 43 3.35 -6.61 -8.68
CA LYS A 43 2.87 -7.95 -9.02
C LYS A 43 4.06 -8.80 -9.48
N TYR A 44 4.24 -9.94 -8.82
CA TYR A 44 5.24 -10.94 -9.18
C TYR A 44 4.51 -12.19 -9.66
N THR A 45 4.54 -12.46 -10.96
CA THR A 45 4.11 -13.76 -11.49
C THR A 45 5.35 -14.66 -11.51
N GLU A 46 5.45 -15.59 -10.57
CA GLU A 46 6.55 -16.57 -10.52
C GLU A 46 6.23 -17.84 -11.35
N GLY A 47 5.04 -17.93 -11.93
CA GLY A 47 4.62 -19.04 -12.78
C GLY A 47 5.31 -19.08 -14.16
N LYS A 48 5.31 -20.27 -14.77
CA LYS A 48 5.75 -20.47 -16.15
C LYS A 48 4.81 -19.73 -17.10
N ILE A 49 5.18 -18.53 -17.50
CA ILE A 49 4.48 -17.81 -18.56
C ILE A 49 4.85 -18.47 -19.89
N ASP A 50 3.83 -18.87 -20.66
CA ASP A 50 4.03 -19.33 -22.03
C ASP A 50 4.80 -18.25 -22.81
N PRO A 51 5.89 -18.57 -23.52
CA PRO A 51 6.65 -17.61 -24.30
C PRO A 51 5.81 -16.72 -25.24
N SER A 52 4.63 -17.20 -25.69
CA SER A 52 3.68 -16.41 -26.49
C SER A 52 3.02 -15.27 -25.70
N ASP A 53 2.92 -15.40 -24.37
CA ASP A 53 2.11 -14.56 -23.49
C ASP A 53 2.98 -13.65 -22.60
N ILE A 54 4.29 -13.61 -22.83
CA ILE A 54 5.24 -12.74 -22.12
C ILE A 54 4.83 -11.26 -22.22
N GLY A 55 4.20 -10.84 -23.33
CA GLY A 55 3.67 -9.48 -23.50
C GLY A 55 2.42 -9.17 -22.67
N LEU A 56 1.73 -10.19 -22.15
CA LEU A 56 0.56 -10.09 -21.28
C LEU A 56 0.91 -10.27 -19.80
N ALA A 57 2.08 -10.85 -19.52
CA ALA A 57 2.61 -10.96 -18.19
C ALA A 57 3.07 -9.59 -17.67
N HIS A 58 2.23 -8.98 -16.83
CA HIS A 58 2.61 -7.79 -16.07
C HIS A 58 3.56 -8.17 -14.92
N ILE A 59 4.77 -8.61 -15.26
CA ILE A 59 5.88 -8.74 -14.32
C ILE A 59 6.46 -7.35 -14.11
N GLY A 60 6.31 -6.80 -12.90
CA GLY A 60 7.05 -5.62 -12.48
C GLY A 60 6.23 -4.42 -12.03
N PHE A 61 6.96 -3.33 -11.79
CA PHE A 61 6.47 -2.12 -11.16
C PHE A 61 5.43 -1.40 -12.01
N ASN A 62 4.21 -1.26 -11.48
CA ASN A 62 3.16 -0.47 -12.10
C ASN A 62 3.15 0.96 -11.53
N THR A 63 3.64 1.93 -12.32
CA THR A 63 3.73 3.34 -11.92
C THR A 63 2.38 3.96 -11.58
N SER A 64 1.32 3.64 -12.33
CA SER A 64 -0.02 4.19 -12.07
C SER A 64 -0.55 3.73 -10.71
N ASN A 65 -0.38 2.44 -10.41
CA ASN A 65 -0.73 1.88 -9.11
C ASN A 65 0.11 2.48 -7.98
N PHE A 66 1.42 2.66 -8.21
CA PHE A 66 2.31 3.29 -7.23
C PHE A 66 1.88 4.73 -6.90
N LEU A 67 1.52 5.52 -7.92
CA LEU A 67 1.06 6.89 -7.71
C LEU A 67 -0.27 6.93 -6.95
N LEU A 68 -1.19 6.00 -7.25
CA LEU A 68 -2.45 5.86 -6.52
C LEU A 68 -2.18 5.51 -5.05
N ASP A 69 -1.30 4.56 -4.80
CA ASP A 69 -0.87 4.13 -3.47
C ASP A 69 -0.23 5.27 -2.66
N MET A 70 0.62 6.09 -3.29
CA MET A 70 1.18 7.30 -2.68
C MET A 70 0.11 8.35 -2.35
N LEU A 71 -0.89 8.52 -3.22
CA LEU A 71 -2.01 9.43 -2.96
C LEU A 71 -2.83 8.95 -1.76
N VAL A 72 -3.13 7.65 -1.67
CA VAL A 72 -3.82 7.05 -0.53
C VAL A 72 -3.03 7.26 0.76
N LEU A 73 -1.71 7.06 0.74
CA LEU A 73 -0.84 7.30 1.90
C LEU A 73 -0.92 8.75 2.39
N LEU A 74 -0.87 9.71 1.46
CA LEU A 74 -1.00 11.13 1.79
C LEU A 74 -2.35 11.44 2.44
N VAL A 75 -3.44 10.86 1.91
CA VAL A 75 -4.80 11.01 2.49
C VAL A 75 -4.84 10.42 3.90
N PHE A 76 -4.24 9.26 4.14
CA PHE A 76 -4.15 8.66 5.47
C PHE A 76 -3.38 9.55 6.44
N ILE A 77 -2.17 9.98 6.09
CA ILE A 77 -1.34 10.86 6.92
C ILE A 77 -2.10 12.14 7.24
N TRP A 78 -2.75 12.75 6.24
CA TRP A 78 -3.54 13.95 6.43
C TRP A 78 -4.72 13.72 7.37
N GLY A 79 -5.50 12.65 7.17
CA GLY A 79 -6.65 12.30 8.01
C GLY A 79 -6.28 12.04 9.46
N PHE A 80 -5.23 11.26 9.71
CA PHE A 80 -4.73 11.00 11.07
C PHE A 80 -4.21 12.28 11.74
N ASN A 81 -3.47 13.13 11.03
CA ASN A 81 -3.02 14.41 11.56
C ASN A 81 -4.19 15.37 11.85
N PHE A 82 -5.22 15.37 11.00
CA PHE A 82 -6.43 16.17 11.21
C PHE A 82 -7.19 15.72 12.46
N ILE A 83 -7.43 14.42 12.61
CA ILE A 83 -8.10 13.83 13.79
C ILE A 83 -7.29 14.15 15.05
N TRP A 84 -5.97 13.96 15.00
CA TRP A 84 -5.09 14.27 16.13
C TRP A 84 -5.18 15.73 16.54
N LYS A 85 -5.10 16.66 15.58
CA LYS A 85 -5.19 18.10 15.85
C LYS A 85 -6.56 18.51 16.39
N LYS A 86 -7.64 17.99 15.81
CA LYS A 86 -9.01 18.43 16.09
C LYS A 86 -9.55 17.86 17.40
N TYR A 87 -9.24 16.60 17.71
CA TYR A 87 -9.85 15.88 18.83
C TYR A 87 -8.87 15.55 19.96
N LEU A 88 -7.65 15.11 19.64
CA LEU A 88 -6.71 14.61 20.66
C LEU A 88 -5.86 15.73 21.27
N LYS A 89 -5.33 16.64 20.46
CA LYS A 89 -4.57 17.79 20.95
C LYS A 89 -5.44 18.79 21.71
N LYS A 90 -6.70 18.94 21.31
CA LYS A 90 -7.65 19.87 21.95
C LYS A 90 -8.06 19.40 23.36
N HIS A 91 -8.04 18.10 23.63
CA HIS A 91 -8.37 17.52 24.94
C HIS A 91 -7.17 17.33 25.88
N SER A 92 -5.95 17.53 25.38
CA SER A 92 -4.71 17.38 26.15
C SER A 92 -4.24 18.69 26.83
N VAL A 93 -5.08 19.73 26.80
CA VAL A 93 -4.90 21.02 27.49
C VAL A 93 -6.09 21.19 28.41
#